data_AF-A0A1C5UHN7-F1
#
_entry.id   AF-A0A1C5UHN7-F1
#
_cell.length_a   1.000
_cell.length_b   1.000
_cell.length_c   1.000
_cell.angle_alpha   90.00
_cell.angle_beta   90.00
_cell.angle_gamma   90.00
#
_symmetry.space_group_name_H-M   'P 1'
#
loop_
_entity.id
_entity.type
_entity.pdbx_description
1 polymer ?
#
loop_
_entity_poly.entity_id
_entity_poly.type
_entity_poly.pdbx_seq_one_letter_code
_entity_poly.pdbx_strand_id
1 'polypeptide(L)'
;MALRSGEIVPCQIVGCTSGTVGSPGELKGRFLSTHALGSICINSKTGVYGRTRAAFSGPELEMAFAQEVVPGDAEIWTTVDGEVPKAYRIRIEKVNDADPHRNMILRVTDRQLLAKTGGIVQGMSGSPILQNGRLVGAVTHVLVNDPTRGYGIFAQTMLKQARAVEKTDDAAQP
;
A
#
# COMPACT_ATOMS: atom_id res chain seq x y z
N MET A 1 -6.77 19.99 11.46
CA MET A 1 -7.68 18.82 11.39
C MET A 1 -8.03 18.56 9.94
N ALA A 2 -7.84 17.34 9.46
CA ALA A 2 -8.41 16.89 8.18
C ALA A 2 -9.16 15.59 8.44
N LEU A 3 -10.27 15.68 9.18
CA LEU A 3 -11.28 14.62 9.23
C LEU A 3 -12.08 14.72 7.93
N ARG A 4 -11.57 14.08 6.86
CA ARG A 4 -12.41 13.71 5.72
C ARG A 4 -12.88 12.29 5.98
N SER A 5 -14.10 12.15 6.49
CA SER A 5 -14.80 10.88 6.52
C SER A 5 -15.04 10.40 5.08
N GLY A 6 -15.05 9.09 4.88
CA GLY A 6 -15.25 8.47 3.58
C GLY A 6 -15.70 7.03 3.72
N GLU A 7 -16.06 6.41 2.60
CA GLU A 7 -16.55 5.04 2.55
C GLU A 7 -15.56 4.13 1.83
N ILE A 8 -15.49 2.88 2.28
CA ILE A 8 -14.73 1.83 1.60
C ILE A 8 -15.68 1.16 0.61
N VAL A 9 -15.40 1.23 -0.68
CA VAL A 9 -16.26 0.67 -1.74
C VAL A 9 -15.46 -0.31 -2.61
N PRO A 10 -16.08 -1.37 -3.13
CA PRO A 10 -15.40 -2.32 -4.00
C PRO A 10 -15.07 -1.67 -5.35
N CYS A 11 -13.84 -1.89 -5.83
CA CYS A 11 -13.38 -1.40 -7.13
C CYS A 11 -12.66 -2.48 -7.93
N GLN A 12 -12.67 -2.32 -9.25
CA GLN A 12 -11.92 -3.12 -10.21
C GLN A 12 -10.96 -2.23 -10.97
N ILE A 13 -9.75 -2.72 -11.24
CA ILE A 13 -8.78 -2.02 -12.09
C ILE A 13 -9.10 -2.34 -13.55
N VAL A 14 -9.50 -1.33 -14.31
CA VAL A 14 -9.88 -1.45 -15.72
C VAL A 14 -8.74 -1.07 -16.67
N GLY A 15 -7.62 -0.57 -16.13
CA GLY A 15 -6.43 -0.31 -16.90
C GLY A 15 -5.38 0.49 -16.13
N CYS A 16 -4.28 0.82 -16.81
CA CYS A 16 -3.18 1.60 -16.28
C CYS A 16 -2.69 2.56 -17.36
N THR A 17 -2.44 3.82 -16.99
CA THR A 17 -1.61 4.74 -17.76
C THR A 17 -0.19 4.59 -17.27
N SER A 18 0.75 4.25 -18.15
CA SER A 18 2.16 4.08 -17.78
C SER A 18 2.79 5.38 -17.33
N GLY A 19 3.65 5.31 -16.31
CA GLY A 19 4.43 6.45 -15.84
C GLY A 19 5.69 6.66 -16.66
N THR A 20 6.11 7.92 -16.78
CA THR A 20 7.39 8.32 -17.37
C THR A 20 8.21 9.14 -16.37
N VAL A 21 9.51 9.30 -16.62
CA VAL A 21 10.34 10.18 -15.79
C VAL A 21 9.71 11.59 -15.76
N GLY A 22 9.50 12.13 -14.56
CA GLY A 22 8.86 13.43 -14.36
C GLY A 22 7.33 13.43 -14.32
N SER A 23 6.65 12.34 -14.71
CA SER A 23 5.19 12.23 -14.69
C SER A 23 4.75 10.83 -14.24
N PRO A 24 4.25 10.69 -12.99
CA PRO A 24 3.79 9.40 -12.50
C PRO A 24 2.55 8.95 -13.29
N GLY A 25 2.54 7.67 -13.65
CA GLY A 25 1.37 7.04 -14.26
C GLY A 25 0.25 6.84 -13.25
N GLU A 26 -0.85 6.21 -13.67
CA GLU A 26 -2.02 6.00 -12.81
C GLU A 26 -2.80 4.73 -13.14
N LEU A 27 -3.24 4.00 -12.11
CA LEU A 27 -4.22 2.93 -12.24
C LEU A 27 -5.63 3.51 -12.40
N LYS A 28 -6.36 3.03 -13.41
CA LYS A 28 -7.75 3.40 -13.67
C LYS A 28 -8.67 2.38 -13.01
N GLY A 29 -9.38 2.82 -11.98
CA GLY A 29 -10.37 2.01 -11.28
C GLY A 29 -11.80 2.33 -11.70
N ARG A 30 -12.68 1.34 -11.62
CA ARG A 30 -14.15 1.51 -11.69
C ARG A 30 -14.78 0.96 -10.43
N PHE A 31 -15.71 1.69 -9.83
CA PHE A 31 -16.48 1.19 -8.70
C PHE A 31 -17.46 0.10 -9.16
N LEU A 32 -17.48 -1.01 -8.43
CA LEU A 32 -18.35 -2.15 -8.72
C LEU A 32 -19.73 -2.00 -8.06
N SER A 33 -19.79 -1.28 -6.95
CA SER A 33 -21.00 -1.05 -6.17
C SER A 33 -20.88 0.24 -5.38
N THR A 34 -22.02 0.85 -5.06
CA THR A 34 -22.11 1.98 -4.12
C THR A 34 -22.31 1.52 -2.68
N HIS A 35 -22.45 0.21 -2.43
CA HIS A 35 -22.58 -0.32 -1.09
C HIS A 35 -21.24 -0.26 -0.36
N ALA A 36 -21.19 0.52 0.72
CA ALA A 36 -20.01 0.66 1.56
C ALA A 36 -19.69 -0.65 2.31
N LEU A 37 -18.48 -1.16 2.10
CA LEU A 37 -17.87 -2.25 2.87
C LEU A 37 -17.38 -1.79 4.25
N GLY A 38 -17.35 -0.49 4.49
CA GLY A 38 -16.80 0.09 5.70
C GLY A 38 -16.69 1.60 5.65
N SER A 39 -16.14 2.18 6.71
CA SER A 39 -15.97 3.62 6.88
C SER A 39 -14.52 3.97 7.17
N ILE A 40 -14.03 5.03 6.55
CA ILE A 40 -12.74 5.64 6.84
C ILE A 40 -12.88 6.52 8.08
N CYS A 41 -12.06 6.27 9.09
CA CYS A 41 -12.02 7.05 10.33
C CYS A 41 -10.89 8.10 10.29
N ILE A 42 -9.72 7.72 9.76
CA ILE A 42 -8.52 8.57 9.76
C ILE A 42 -7.83 8.51 8.40
N ASN A 43 -7.48 9.68 7.89
CA ASN A 43 -6.54 9.84 6.78
C ASN A 43 -5.31 10.59 7.30
N SER A 44 -4.19 9.89 7.39
CA SER A 44 -2.95 10.42 7.96
C SER A 44 -1.76 10.20 7.02
N LYS A 45 -0.61 10.76 7.37
CA LYS A 45 0.66 10.53 6.65
C LYS A 45 1.12 9.07 6.63
N THR A 46 0.60 8.24 7.53
CA THR A 46 0.95 6.81 7.62
C THR A 46 -0.03 5.90 6.89
N GLY A 47 -1.12 6.45 6.36
CA GLY A 47 -2.16 5.69 5.68
C GLY A 47 -3.57 6.10 6.05
N VAL A 48 -4.52 5.37 5.44
CA VAL A 48 -5.95 5.48 5.66
C VAL A 48 -6.39 4.32 6.56
N TYR A 49 -7.05 4.65 7.66
CA TYR A 49 -7.50 3.69 8.67
C TYR A 49 -9.00 3.83 8.87
N GLY A 50 -9.66 2.70 9.09
CA GLY A 50 -11.11 2.66 9.17
C GLY A 50 -11.61 1.33 9.71
N ARG A 51 -12.93 1.18 9.69
CA ARG A 51 -13.63 -0.02 10.11
C ARG A 51 -14.29 -0.66 8.92
N THR A 52 -14.29 -1.98 8.91
CA THR A 52 -14.85 -2.77 7.82
C THR A 52 -16.00 -3.59 8.39
N ARG A 53 -17.10 -3.69 7.63
CA ARG A 53 -18.31 -4.44 7.99
C ARG A 53 -18.35 -5.80 7.30
N ALA A 54 -17.45 -6.01 6.35
CA ALA A 54 -17.29 -7.25 5.59
C ALA A 54 -15.90 -7.82 5.83
N ALA A 55 -15.80 -9.15 5.89
CA ALA A 55 -14.52 -9.83 5.87
C ALA A 55 -13.88 -9.71 4.48
N PHE A 56 -12.57 -9.48 4.44
CA PHE A 56 -11.80 -9.55 3.20
C PHE A 56 -11.31 -10.98 2.99
N SER A 57 -11.39 -11.46 1.75
CA SER A 57 -10.78 -12.71 1.34
C SER A 57 -9.29 -12.50 1.05
N GLY A 58 -8.45 -13.45 1.46
CA GLY A 58 -7.03 -13.44 1.13
C GLY A 58 -6.24 -14.37 2.06
N PRO A 59 -4.96 -14.64 1.74
CA PRO A 59 -4.10 -15.37 2.64
C PRO A 59 -3.76 -14.52 3.87
N GLU A 60 -3.77 -15.16 5.04
CA GLU A 60 -3.21 -14.58 6.25
C GLU A 60 -1.68 -14.73 6.22
N LEU A 61 -0.97 -13.64 6.51
CA LEU A 61 0.48 -13.60 6.51
C LEU A 61 0.99 -13.08 7.83
N GLU A 62 2.07 -13.68 8.33
CA GLU A 62 2.76 -13.18 9.51
C GLU A 62 3.42 -11.84 9.20
N MET A 63 3.25 -10.87 10.11
CA MET A 63 3.91 -9.58 10.03
C MET A 63 5.33 -9.68 10.58
N ALA A 64 6.32 -9.17 9.83
CA ALA A 64 7.67 -8.99 10.35
C ALA A 64 7.79 -7.70 11.17
N PHE A 65 8.69 -7.69 12.15
CA PHE A 65 9.11 -6.48 12.84
C PHE A 65 10.02 -5.63 11.97
N ALA A 66 10.05 -4.32 12.21
CA ALA A 66 10.89 -3.36 11.49
C ALA A 66 12.38 -3.76 11.46
N GLN A 67 12.88 -4.31 12.57
CA GLN A 67 14.26 -4.80 12.71
C GLN A 67 14.59 -6.05 11.86
N GLU A 68 13.57 -6.79 11.41
CA GLU A 68 13.74 -7.97 10.56
C GLU A 68 13.77 -7.60 9.06
N VAL A 69 13.42 -6.37 8.72
CA VAL A 69 13.42 -5.89 7.33
C VAL A 69 14.84 -5.50 6.93
N VAL A 70 15.34 -6.12 5.86
CA VAL A 70 16.71 -5.92 5.39
C VAL A 70 16.75 -5.50 3.91
N PRO A 71 17.76 -4.73 3.48
CA PRO A 71 18.01 -4.52 2.05
C PRO A 71 18.21 -5.88 1.34
N GLY A 72 17.50 -6.09 0.25
CA GLY A 72 17.50 -7.39 -0.43
C GLY A 72 16.28 -7.59 -1.31
N ASP A 73 16.14 -8.80 -1.82
CA ASP A 73 15.02 -9.16 -2.68
C ASP A 73 13.72 -9.26 -1.87
N ALA A 74 12.62 -8.84 -2.49
CA ALA A 74 11.29 -8.80 -1.91
C ALA A 74 10.24 -8.85 -3.03
N GLU A 75 8.97 -8.87 -2.64
CA GLU A 75 7.84 -8.87 -3.56
C GLU A 75 6.87 -7.75 -3.22
N ILE A 76 6.23 -7.19 -4.25
CA ILE A 76 5.02 -6.38 -4.07
C ILE A 76 3.85 -7.13 -4.67
N TRP A 77 2.74 -7.14 -3.95
CA TRP A 77 1.50 -7.73 -4.42
C TRP A 77 0.58 -6.61 -4.83
N THR A 78 0.27 -6.51 -6.12
CA THR A 78 -0.52 -5.39 -6.65
C THR A 78 -1.39 -5.82 -7.82
N THR A 79 -2.52 -5.14 -8.00
CA THR A 79 -3.44 -5.34 -9.11
C THR A 79 -3.23 -4.23 -10.13
N VAL A 80 -2.70 -4.57 -11.30
CA VAL A 80 -2.49 -3.62 -12.40
C VAL A 80 -3.53 -3.75 -13.51
N ASP A 81 -4.33 -4.81 -13.45
CA ASP A 81 -5.33 -5.20 -14.44
C ASP A 81 -6.28 -6.23 -13.81
N GLY A 82 -7.59 -5.99 -13.88
CA GLY A 82 -8.63 -6.82 -13.28
C GLY A 82 -8.79 -6.59 -11.76
N GLU A 83 -9.08 -7.66 -11.03
CA GLU A 83 -9.34 -7.63 -9.58
C GLU A 83 -8.31 -8.40 -8.75
N VAL A 84 -7.62 -9.37 -9.38
CA VAL A 84 -6.75 -10.30 -8.65
C VAL A 84 -5.33 -9.73 -8.54
N PRO A 85 -4.80 -9.56 -7.31
CA PRO A 85 -3.43 -9.11 -7.12
C PRO A 85 -2.44 -10.17 -7.60
N LYS A 86 -1.31 -9.72 -8.13
CA LYS A 86 -0.18 -10.57 -8.53
C LYS A 86 1.07 -10.16 -7.78
N ALA A 87 1.92 -11.14 -7.50
CA ALA A 87 3.24 -10.92 -6.93
C ALA A 87 4.22 -10.48 -8.03
N TYR A 88 4.96 -9.40 -7.77
CA TYR A 88 6.00 -8.88 -8.65
C TYR A 88 7.29 -8.68 -7.86
N ARG A 89 8.41 -9.02 -8.49
CA ARG A 89 9.73 -8.87 -7.89
C ARG A 89 10.12 -7.41 -7.71
N ILE A 90 10.61 -7.11 -6.53
CA ILE A 90 11.23 -5.83 -6.19
C ILE A 90 12.53 -6.07 -5.41
N ARG A 91 13.26 -4.99 -5.16
CA ARG A 91 14.40 -4.97 -4.26
C ARG A 91 14.24 -3.84 -3.26
N ILE A 92 14.38 -4.15 -1.97
CA ILE A 92 14.55 -3.14 -0.92
C ILE A 92 15.98 -2.64 -1.02
N GLU A 93 16.18 -1.42 -1.51
CA GLU A 93 17.49 -0.83 -1.67
C GLU A 93 18.02 -0.25 -0.36
N LYS A 94 17.13 0.34 0.45
CA LYS A 94 17.49 0.94 1.74
C LYS A 94 16.34 0.78 2.72
N VAL A 95 16.72 0.62 3.98
CA VAL A 95 15.83 0.66 5.14
C VAL A 95 16.30 1.80 6.04
N ASN A 96 15.38 2.65 6.47
CA ASN A 96 15.65 3.81 7.31
C ASN A 96 14.55 3.97 8.36
N ASP A 97 14.89 3.78 9.63
CA ASP A 97 13.93 3.91 10.73
C ASP A 97 13.79 5.37 11.24
N ALA A 98 14.56 6.32 10.68
CA ALA A 98 14.53 7.71 11.14
C ALA A 98 13.28 8.48 10.69
N ASP A 99 12.71 8.14 9.52
CA ASP A 99 11.47 8.75 9.03
C ASP A 99 10.29 7.80 9.29
N PRO A 100 9.34 8.14 10.18
CA PRO A 100 8.21 7.28 10.52
C PRO A 100 7.20 7.09 9.38
N HIS A 101 7.36 7.80 8.25
CA HIS A 101 6.47 7.74 7.09
C HIS A 101 7.14 7.12 5.85
N ARG A 102 8.47 7.02 5.82
CA ARG A 102 9.25 6.57 4.66
C ARG A 102 10.39 5.68 5.11
N ASN A 103 10.02 4.45 5.47
CA ASN A 103 10.95 3.51 6.07
C ASN A 103 11.81 2.76 5.05
N MET A 104 11.34 2.63 3.81
CA MET A 104 12.00 1.81 2.81
C MET A 104 12.13 2.56 1.50
N ILE A 105 13.24 2.36 0.80
CA ILE A 105 13.38 2.67 -0.62
C ILE A 105 13.34 1.36 -1.38
N LEU A 106 12.38 1.25 -2.29
CA LEU A 106 12.09 0.06 -3.08
C LEU A 106 12.43 0.34 -4.53
N ARG A 107 12.89 -0.68 -5.25
CA ARG A 107 13.03 -0.67 -6.71
C ARG A 107 12.26 -1.85 -7.31
N VAL A 108 11.42 -1.58 -8.29
CA VAL A 108 10.78 -2.60 -9.11
C VAL A 108 11.82 -3.22 -10.04
N THR A 109 11.97 -4.54 -9.96
CA THR A 109 12.89 -5.32 -10.82
C THR A 109 12.13 -6.27 -11.75
N ASP A 110 10.84 -6.45 -11.52
CA ASP A 110 9.98 -7.28 -12.35
C ASP A 110 9.75 -6.70 -13.74
N ARG A 111 10.15 -7.46 -14.77
CA ARG A 111 10.05 -7.02 -16.17
C ARG A 111 8.59 -6.90 -16.64
N GLN A 112 7.69 -7.75 -16.15
CA GLN A 112 6.29 -7.71 -16.58
C GLN A 112 5.60 -6.49 -16.00
N LEU A 113 5.87 -6.17 -14.73
CA LEU A 113 5.34 -4.96 -14.12
C LEU A 113 5.86 -3.71 -14.83
N LEU A 114 7.19 -3.63 -15.02
CA LEU A 114 7.83 -2.50 -15.71
C LEU A 114 7.28 -2.30 -17.13
N ALA A 115 7.09 -3.38 -17.89
CA ALA A 115 6.55 -3.30 -19.24
C ALA A 115 5.10 -2.78 -19.27
N LYS A 116 4.30 -3.09 -18.24
CA LYS A 116 2.89 -2.68 -18.15
C LYS A 116 2.70 -1.26 -17.64
N THR A 117 3.50 -0.84 -16.66
CA THR A 117 3.23 0.38 -15.88
C THR A 117 4.34 1.41 -15.93
N GLY A 118 5.53 1.05 -16.40
CA GLY A 118 6.74 1.89 -16.31
C GLY A 118 7.36 1.94 -14.91
N GLY A 119 6.81 1.21 -13.93
CA GLY A 119 7.25 1.21 -12.54
C GLY A 119 6.09 1.34 -11.55
N ILE A 120 6.33 2.04 -10.44
CA ILE A 120 5.33 2.37 -9.45
C ILE A 120 4.49 3.53 -9.98
N VAL A 121 3.18 3.37 -9.99
CA VAL A 121 2.23 4.37 -10.46
C VAL A 121 1.25 4.77 -9.36
N GLN A 122 0.55 5.88 -9.54
CA GLN A 122 -0.52 6.29 -8.67
C GLN A 122 -1.61 5.21 -8.63
N GLY A 123 -2.15 4.95 -7.44
CA GLY A 123 -3.08 3.84 -7.19
C GLY A 123 -2.41 2.56 -6.68
N MET A 124 -1.08 2.41 -6.81
CA MET A 124 -0.35 1.30 -6.16
C MET A 124 -0.09 1.53 -4.67
N SER A 125 -0.39 2.72 -4.15
CA SER A 125 -0.29 3.00 -2.71
C SER A 125 -1.14 2.01 -1.92
N GLY A 126 -0.58 1.42 -0.88
CA GLY A 126 -1.19 0.33 -0.11
C GLY A 126 -0.87 -1.07 -0.62
N SER A 127 -0.17 -1.23 -1.76
CA SER A 127 0.26 -2.57 -2.23
C SER A 127 1.18 -3.22 -1.19
N PRO A 128 0.82 -4.40 -0.66
CA PRO A 128 1.64 -5.06 0.37
C PRO A 128 2.99 -5.48 -0.17
N ILE A 129 4.01 -5.33 0.69
CA ILE A 129 5.39 -5.70 0.46
C ILE A 129 5.69 -6.93 1.31
N LEU A 130 6.17 -7.98 0.67
CA LEU A 130 6.55 -9.22 1.33
C LEU A 130 8.06 -9.44 1.21
N GLN A 131 8.68 -9.89 2.29
CA GLN A 131 10.07 -10.36 2.30
C GLN A 131 10.14 -11.62 3.15
N ASN A 132 10.83 -12.65 2.66
CA ASN A 132 10.96 -13.93 3.35
C ASN A 132 9.60 -14.55 3.75
N GLY A 133 8.57 -14.39 2.91
CA GLY A 133 7.21 -14.90 3.16
C GLY A 133 6.41 -14.12 4.23
N ARG A 134 6.94 -13.02 4.76
CA ARG A 134 6.29 -12.20 5.78
C ARG A 134 5.90 -10.83 5.24
N LEU A 135 4.82 -10.26 5.78
CA LEU A 135 4.39 -8.89 5.48
C LEU A 135 5.33 -7.90 6.19
N VAL A 136 6.11 -7.15 5.42
CA VAL A 136 7.05 -6.16 5.95
C VAL A 136 6.51 -4.73 5.87
N GLY A 137 5.56 -4.47 4.97
CA GLY A 137 5.02 -3.13 4.80
C GLY A 137 4.12 -2.95 3.59
N ALA A 138 3.94 -1.69 3.20
CA ALA A 138 3.18 -1.33 2.00
C ALA A 138 3.86 -0.19 1.22
N VAL A 139 3.66 -0.19 -0.09
CA VAL A 139 4.09 0.89 -0.99
C VAL A 139 3.30 2.15 -0.64
N THR A 140 3.95 3.32 -0.62
CA THR A 140 3.29 4.60 -0.33
C THR A 140 3.27 5.52 -1.54
N HIS A 141 4.44 5.93 -2.02
CA HIS A 141 4.58 6.93 -3.07
C HIS A 141 5.73 6.57 -4.02
N VAL A 142 5.60 6.94 -5.30
CA VAL A 142 6.65 6.81 -6.32
C VAL A 142 7.66 7.95 -6.23
N LEU A 143 8.92 7.69 -6.61
CA LEU A 143 9.92 8.72 -6.85
C LEU A 143 9.71 9.31 -8.26
N VAL A 144 9.34 10.59 -8.35
CA VAL A 144 8.98 11.24 -9.62
C VAL A 144 10.14 11.23 -10.64
N ASN A 145 11.38 11.25 -10.16
CA ASN A 145 12.58 11.20 -10.99
C ASN A 145 13.00 9.79 -11.46
N ASP A 146 12.49 8.73 -10.81
CA ASP A 146 12.72 7.33 -11.21
C ASP A 146 11.45 6.53 -10.88
N PRO A 147 10.54 6.32 -11.85
CA PRO A 147 9.27 5.63 -11.59
C PRO A 147 9.48 4.18 -11.17
N THR A 148 10.65 3.59 -11.43
CA THR A 148 10.96 2.24 -10.96
C THR A 148 11.24 2.21 -9.45
N ARG A 149 11.40 3.37 -8.80
CA ARG A 149 11.64 3.50 -7.37
C ARG A 149 10.46 4.10 -6.63
N GLY A 150 10.32 3.71 -5.37
CA GLY A 150 9.28 4.24 -4.49
C GLY A 150 9.64 4.11 -3.03
N TYR A 151 8.78 4.68 -2.19
CA TYR A 151 8.87 4.57 -0.75
C TYR A 151 7.91 3.52 -0.21
N GLY A 152 8.33 2.83 0.83
CA GLY A 152 7.48 1.96 1.63
C GLY A 152 7.42 2.39 3.09
N ILE A 153 6.34 2.01 3.78
CA ILE A 153 6.15 2.16 5.23
C ILE A 153 6.09 0.77 5.88
N PHE A 154 6.58 0.63 7.10
CA PHE A 154 6.53 -0.66 7.81
C PHE A 154 5.10 -1.06 8.18
N ALA A 155 4.83 -2.36 8.07
CA ALA A 155 3.57 -2.96 8.52
C ALA A 155 3.38 -2.76 10.02
N GLN A 156 4.46 -2.83 10.81
CA GLN A 156 4.46 -2.54 12.24
C GLN A 156 3.97 -1.11 12.55
N THR A 157 4.39 -0.11 11.76
CA THR A 157 3.92 1.27 11.92
C THR A 157 2.43 1.39 11.64
N MET A 158 1.96 0.76 10.55
CA MET A 158 0.54 0.73 10.20
C MET A 158 -0.30 0.07 11.30
N LEU A 159 0.15 -1.07 11.84
CA LEU A 159 -0.55 -1.79 12.91
C LEU A 159 -0.65 -0.95 14.18
N LYS A 160 0.42 -0.26 14.57
CA LYS A 160 0.42 0.64 15.74
C LYS A 160 -0.63 1.75 15.59
N GLN A 161 -0.75 2.33 14.40
CA GLN A 161 -1.74 3.37 14.10
C GLN A 161 -3.16 2.82 14.09
N ALA A 162 -3.39 1.66 13.46
CA ALA A 162 -4.69 1.00 13.46
C ALA A 162 -5.22 0.74 14.89
N ARG A 163 -4.36 0.23 15.78
CA ARG A 163 -4.70 0.03 17.21
C ARG A 163 -4.97 1.33 17.97
N ALA A 164 -4.33 2.44 17.59
CA ALA A 164 -4.59 3.73 18.21
C ALA A 164 -5.96 4.30 17.81
N VAL A 165 -6.40 4.05 16.56
CA VAL A 165 -7.74 4.41 16.08
C VAL A 165 -8.81 3.65 16.86
N GLU A 166 -8.62 2.33 17.04
CA GLU A 166 -9.54 1.47 17.79
C GLU A 166 -9.78 1.99 19.22
N LYS A 167 -8.71 2.32 19.96
CA LYS A 167 -8.81 2.82 21.34
C LYS A 167 -9.45 4.19 21.49
N THR A 168 -9.35 5.04 20.46
CA THR A 168 -9.87 6.42 20.52
C THR A 168 -11.39 6.44 20.36
N ASP A 169 -11.96 5.46 19.64
CA ASP A 169 -13.41 5.30 19.51
C ASP A 169 -14.03 4.66 20.77
N ASP A 170 -13.39 3.68 21.40
CA ASP A 170 -13.90 3.06 22.64
C ASP A 170 -14.00 4.08 23.79
N ALA A 171 -13.10 5.07 23.83
CA ALA A 171 -13.16 6.17 24.78
C ALA A 171 -14.21 7.25 24.41
N ALA A 172 -14.80 7.18 23.23
CA ALA A 172 -15.81 8.13 22.72
C ALA A 172 -17.24 7.55 22.71
N GLN A 173 -17.44 6.30 23.19
CA GLN A 173 -18.77 5.74 23.42
C GLN A 173 -19.24 6.03 24.86
N PRO A 174 -20.44 6.61 25.05
CA PRO A 174 -20.99 6.96 26.36
C PRO A 174 -21.39 5.74 27.20
#